data_AF-A0A7L3X7V5-F1
#
_entry.id   AF-A0A7L3X7V5-F1
#
_cell.length_a   1.000
_cell.length_b   1.000
_cell.length_c   1.000
_cell.angle_alpha   90.00
_cell.angle_beta   90.00
_cell.angle_gamma   90.00
#
_symmetry.space_group_name_H-M   'P 1'
#
loop_
_entity.id
_entity.type
_entity.pdbx_description
1 polymer ?
#
loop_
_entity_poly.entity_id
_entity_poly.type
_entity_poly.pdbx_seq_one_letter_code
_entity_poly.pdbx_strand_id
1 'polypeptide(L)'
;AAATRALFQQHRPSHVIHLAAKVGGLFNNTRHNLDFWRRNIHINDNVLHSAYEVGVQKVVSCLSTCIFPDQTTYPIDESMVSSSSPPSSSSPHPS
;
A
#
# COMPACT_ATOMS: atom_id res chain seq x y z
N ALA A 1 3.51 5.67 -13.74
CA ALA A 1 2.61 6.78 -14.12
C ALA A 1 2.01 6.59 -15.52
N ALA A 2 2.77 6.81 -16.61
CA ALA A 2 2.19 6.93 -17.96
C ALA A 2 1.35 5.71 -18.42
N ALA A 3 1.85 4.48 -18.22
CA ALA A 3 1.12 3.27 -18.60
C ALA A 3 -0.18 3.07 -17.80
N THR A 4 -0.16 3.34 -16.48
CA THR A 4 -1.35 3.27 -15.61
C THR A 4 -2.41 4.25 -16.07
N ARG A 5 -2.01 5.50 -16.33
CA ARG A 5 -2.92 6.55 -16.81
C ARG A 5 -3.56 6.18 -18.14
N ALA A 6 -2.76 5.70 -19.10
CA ALA A 6 -3.26 5.27 -20.41
C ALA A 6 -4.31 4.15 -20.27
N LEU A 7 -4.08 3.18 -19.38
CA LEU A 7 -5.01 2.08 -19.13
C LEU A 7 -6.34 2.58 -18.54
N PHE A 8 -6.28 3.51 -17.59
CA PHE A 8 -7.47 4.12 -16.98
C PHE A 8 -8.24 4.98 -17.98
N GLN A 9 -7.56 5.74 -18.83
CA GLN A 9 -8.19 6.53 -19.90
C GLN A 9 -8.87 5.65 -20.94
N GLN A 10 -8.24 4.51 -21.29
CA GLN A 10 -8.79 3.56 -22.24
C GLN A 10 -10.06 2.85 -21.71
N HIS A 11 -10.04 2.38 -20.46
CA HIS A 11 -11.11 1.54 -19.93
C HIS A 11 -12.18 2.32 -19.15
N ARG A 12 -11.88 3.53 -18.68
CA ARG A 12 -12.74 4.40 -17.87
C ARG A 12 -13.58 3.63 -16.83
N PRO A 13 -12.92 2.91 -15.90
CA PRO A 13 -13.64 2.07 -14.94
C PRO A 13 -14.54 2.92 -14.03
N SER A 14 -15.70 2.39 -13.65
CA SER A 14 -16.54 3.00 -12.60
C SER A 14 -16.06 2.63 -11.19
N HIS A 15 -15.44 1.45 -11.04
CA HIS A 15 -14.97 0.89 -9.77
C HIS A 15 -13.60 0.25 -9.95
N VAL A 16 -12.76 0.34 -8.92
CA VAL A 16 -11.42 -0.27 -8.91
C VAL A 16 -11.25 -1.11 -7.64
N ILE A 17 -10.77 -2.34 -7.81
CA ILE A 17 -10.28 -3.17 -6.71
C ILE A 17 -8.76 -3.24 -6.85
N HIS A 18 -8.06 -2.52 -5.97
CA HIS A 18 -6.62 -2.38 -5.99
C HIS A 18 -5.95 -3.40 -5.07
N LEU A 19 -5.45 -4.49 -5.67
CA LEU A 19 -4.76 -5.58 -5.00
C LEU A 19 -3.26 -5.62 -5.33
N ALA A 20 -2.76 -4.67 -6.13
CA ALA A 20 -1.38 -4.70 -6.59
C ALA A 20 -0.43 -4.17 -5.51
N ALA A 21 0.53 -4.99 -5.12
CA ALA A 21 1.60 -4.62 -4.20
C ALA A 21 2.87 -5.42 -4.53
N LYS A 22 4.02 -4.84 -4.23
CA LYS A 22 5.28 -5.58 -4.11
C LYS A 22 5.23 -6.36 -2.80
N VAL A 23 5.11 -7.68 -2.94
CA VAL A 23 5.19 -8.64 -1.84
C VAL A 23 6.48 -9.48 -1.94
N GLY A 24 6.89 -10.08 -0.84
CA GLY A 24 8.12 -10.86 -0.72
C GLY A 24 8.16 -11.63 0.59
N GLY A 25 9.05 -12.63 0.68
CA GLY A 25 9.24 -13.42 1.90
C GLY A 25 9.77 -12.56 3.06
N LEU A 26 9.51 -12.97 4.30
CA LEU A 26 9.82 -12.23 5.53
C LEU A 26 11.25 -11.63 5.53
N PHE A 27 12.26 -12.46 5.28
CA PHE A 27 13.67 -12.03 5.25
C PHE A 27 13.98 -11.03 4.14
N ASN A 28 13.29 -11.11 3.00
CA ASN A 28 13.51 -10.20 1.87
C ASN A 28 12.82 -8.85 2.09
N ASN A 29 11.64 -8.86 2.74
CA ASN A 29 10.94 -7.64 3.13
C ASN A 29 11.76 -6.86 4.17
N THR A 30 12.31 -7.55 5.18
CA THR A 30 13.10 -6.89 6.22
C THR A 30 14.46 -6.37 5.72
N ARG A 31 15.12 -7.06 4.78
CA ARG A 31 16.39 -6.60 4.20
C ARG A 31 16.25 -5.47 3.18
N HIS A 32 15.09 -5.34 2.52
CA HIS A 32 14.85 -4.35 1.46
C HIS A 32 13.62 -3.48 1.72
N ASN A 33 13.25 -3.28 2.98
CA ASN A 33 12.01 -2.61 3.38
C ASN A 33 11.81 -1.24 2.73
N LEU A 34 12.87 -0.43 2.58
CA LEU A 34 12.80 0.85 1.91
C LEU A 34 12.41 0.72 0.43
N ASP A 35 12.95 -0.28 -0.29
CA ASP A 35 12.58 -0.53 -1.70
C ASP A 35 11.13 -1.01 -1.81
N PHE A 36 10.72 -1.91 -0.91
CA PHE A 36 9.33 -2.37 -0.84
C PHE A 36 8.37 -1.21 -0.57
N TRP A 37 8.71 -0.35 0.40
CA TRP A 37 7.92 0.83 0.75
C TRP A 37 7.81 1.81 -0.42
N ARG A 38 8.95 2.19 -1.03
CA ARG A 38 8.98 3.11 -2.18
C ARG A 38 8.17 2.57 -3.36
N ARG A 39 8.33 1.29 -3.71
CA ARG A 39 7.57 0.68 -4.81
C ARG A 39 6.08 0.63 -4.51
N ASN A 40 5.69 0.26 -3.30
CA ASN A 40 4.28 0.21 -2.92
C ASN A 40 3.63 1.60 -2.91
N ILE A 41 4.34 2.64 -2.46
CA ILE A 41 3.86 4.02 -2.59
C ILE A 41 3.65 4.41 -4.05
N HIS A 42 4.64 4.15 -4.92
CA HIS A 42 4.48 4.46 -6.33
C HIS A 42 3.35 3.70 -7.00
N ILE A 43 3.12 2.43 -6.63
CA ILE A 43 1.98 1.66 -7.13
C ILE A 43 0.67 2.30 -6.69
N ASN A 44 0.53 2.61 -5.40
CA ASN A 44 -0.70 3.20 -4.83
C ASN A 44 -0.98 4.59 -5.42
N ASP A 45 0.03 5.46 -5.46
CA ASP A 45 -0.10 6.82 -5.99
C ASP A 45 -0.55 6.82 -7.45
N ASN A 46 0.08 6.00 -8.30
CA ASN A 46 -0.29 5.91 -9.70
C ASN A 46 -1.75 5.44 -9.89
N VAL A 47 -2.20 4.44 -9.12
CA VAL A 47 -3.57 3.91 -9.22
C VAL A 47 -4.59 4.91 -8.71
N LEU A 48 -4.37 5.48 -7.53
CA LEU A 48 -5.29 6.45 -6.91
C LEU A 48 -5.39 7.74 -7.73
N HIS A 49 -4.25 8.26 -8.21
CA HIS A 49 -4.24 9.45 -9.04
C HIS A 49 -4.95 9.22 -10.39
N SER A 50 -4.67 8.09 -11.06
CA SER A 50 -5.34 7.77 -12.32
C SER A 50 -6.84 7.54 -12.13
N ALA A 51 -7.25 6.92 -11.02
CA ALA A 51 -8.66 6.73 -10.67
C ALA A 51 -9.38 8.07 -10.46
N TYR A 52 -8.73 9.01 -9.77
CA TYR A 52 -9.23 10.37 -9.59
C TYR A 52 -9.39 11.10 -10.93
N GLU A 53 -8.36 11.09 -11.78
CA GLU A 53 -8.38 11.80 -13.07
C GLU A 53 -9.53 11.36 -14.00
N VAL A 54 -9.88 10.07 -14.00
CA VAL A 54 -10.93 9.54 -14.89
C VAL A 54 -12.34 9.52 -14.27
N GLY A 55 -12.46 9.89 -12.99
CA GLY A 55 -13.74 9.96 -12.28
C GLY A 55 -14.27 8.61 -11.80
N VAL A 56 -13.40 7.72 -11.31
CA VAL A 56 -13.80 6.46 -10.67
C VAL A 56 -14.68 6.76 -9.45
N GLN A 57 -15.81 6.05 -9.31
CA GLN A 57 -16.78 6.28 -8.23
C GLN A 57 -16.31 5.69 -6.91
N LYS A 58 -15.61 4.55 -6.94
CA LYS A 58 -15.11 3.87 -5.74
C LYS A 58 -13.85 3.08 -5.99
N VAL A 59 -12.89 3.20 -5.06
CA VAL A 59 -11.68 2.38 -5.03
C VAL A 59 -11.68 1.58 -3.72
N VAL A 60 -11.54 0.26 -3.82
CA VAL A 60 -11.29 -0.64 -2.69
C VAL A 60 -9.83 -1.05 -2.76
N SER A 61 -9.02 -0.62 -1.79
CA SER A 61 -7.58 -0.87 -1.78
C SER A 61 -7.21 -1.78 -0.61
N CYS A 62 -6.53 -2.90 -0.89
CA CYS A 62 -5.99 -3.76 0.15
C CYS A 62 -4.59 -3.28 0.55
N LEU A 63 -4.48 -2.65 1.72
CA LEU A 63 -3.21 -2.28 2.32
C LEU A 63 -2.68 -3.43 3.19
N SER A 64 -1.37 -3.42 3.44
CA SER A 64 -0.70 -4.42 4.29
C SER A 64 -0.94 -4.14 5.78
N THR A 65 -1.00 -5.19 6.59
CA THR A 65 -1.20 -5.14 8.05
C THR A 65 -0.01 -4.60 8.85
N CYS A 66 1.06 -4.15 8.19
CA CYS A 66 2.24 -3.53 8.83
C CYS A 66 1.98 -2.17 9.51
N ILE A 67 0.72 -1.74 9.59
CA ILE A 67 0.31 -0.52 10.30
C ILE A 67 0.07 -0.75 11.80
N PHE A 68 -0.02 -2.02 12.23
CA PHE A 68 -0.25 -2.35 13.63
C PHE A 68 1.08 -2.61 14.35
N PRO A 69 1.29 -2.06 15.56
CA PRO A 69 2.51 -2.28 16.33
C PRO A 69 2.69 -3.75 16.73
N ASP A 70 3.93 -4.19 16.95
CA ASP A 70 4.26 -5.59 17.33
C ASP A 70 3.53 -6.05 18.62
N GLN A 71 3.08 -5.12 19.46
CA GLN A 71 2.32 -5.37 20.69
C GLN A 71 0.86 -4.90 20.56
N THR A 72 0.03 -5.64 19.83
CA THR A 72 -1.43 -5.45 19.82
C THR A 72 -2.14 -6.49 20.68
N THR A 73 -3.04 -6.03 21.55
CA THR A 73 -4.02 -6.88 22.25
C THR A 73 -5.16 -7.27 21.31
N TYR A 74 -5.60 -8.52 21.35
CA TYR A 74 -6.71 -9.02 20.55
C TYR A 74 -8.06 -8.84 21.28
N PRO A 75 -9.16 -8.54 20.56
CA PRO A 75 -9.27 -8.33 19.11
C PRO A 75 -8.75 -6.95 18.66
N ILE A 76 -8.16 -6.90 17.46
CA ILE A 76 -7.63 -5.67 16.86
C ILE A 76 -8.79 -4.86 16.27
N ASP A 77 -8.84 -3.55 16.54
CA ASP A 77 -9.81 -2.61 15.96
C ASP A 77 -9.14 -1.44 15.21
N GLU A 78 -9.90 -0.69 14.40
CA GLU A 78 -9.40 0.42 13.58
C GLU A 78 -8.84 1.61 14.36
N SER A 79 -9.21 1.78 15.64
CA SER A 79 -8.65 2.78 16.55
C SER A 79 -7.23 2.43 17.03
N MET A 80 -6.81 1.16 16.87
CA MET A 80 -5.46 0.69 17.19
C MET A 80 -4.43 1.00 16.09
N VAL A 81 -4.83 1.65 15.00
CA VAL A 81 -3.92 2.26 14.01
C VAL A 81 -3.26 3.47 14.66
N SER A 82 -2.23 3.23 15.48
CA SER A 82 -1.51 4.29 16.18
C SER A 82 -0.22 4.67 15.47
N SER A 83 0.10 5.95 15.56
CA SER A 83 1.32 6.67 15.18
C SER A 83 2.59 6.21 15.95
N SER A 84 2.65 4.94 16.33
CA SER A 84 3.82 4.32 16.93
C SER A 84 4.73 3.73 15.84
N SER A 85 6.02 3.59 16.17
CA SER A 85 7.05 3.14 15.23
C SER A 85 6.62 1.83 14.55
N PRO A 86 6.81 1.69 13.21
CA PRO A 86 6.48 0.47 12.51
C PRO A 86 7.15 -0.73 13.21
N PRO A 87 6.50 -1.91 13.24
CA PRO A 87 7.12 -3.12 13.78
C PRO A 87 8.51 -3.33 13.18
N SER A 88 9.43 -3.90 13.95
CA SER A 88 10.86 -3.98 13.60
C SER A 88 11.12 -4.61 12.22
N SER A 89 10.24 -5.52 11.80
CA SER A 89 10.24 -6.15 10.47
C SER A 89 9.99 -5.18 9.29
N SER A 90 9.40 -4.02 9.59
CA SER A 90 8.89 -3.01 8.66
C SER A 90 9.63 -1.66 8.79
N SER A 91 10.44 -1.47 9.84
CA SER A 91 11.22 -0.24 10.07
C SER A 91 12.55 -0.27 9.30
N PRO A 92 12.91 0.77 8.51
CA PRO A 92 14.20 0.85 7.83
C PRO A 92 15.34 0.70 8.84
N HIS A 93 16.14 -0.36 8.69
CA HIS A 93 17.29 -0.59 9.56
C HIS A 93 18.26 0.58 9.32
N PRO A 94 18.65 1.34 10.37
CA PRO A 94 19.75 2.27 10.21
C PRO A 94 20.99 1.43 9.89
N SER A 95 21.73 1.90 8.89
CA SER A 95 23.03 1.36 8.48
C SER A 95 24.01 1.34 9.65
#